data_AF-A0A968P9M3-F1
#
_entry.id   AF-A0A968P9M3-F1
#
_cell.length_a   1.000
_cell.length_b   1.000
_cell.length_c   1.000
_cell.angle_alpha   90.00
_cell.angle_beta   90.00
_cell.angle_gamma   90.00
#
_symmetry.space_group_name_H-M   'P 1'
#
loop_
_entity.id
_entity.type
_entity.pdbx_description
1 polymer ?
#
loop_
_entity_poly.entity_id
_entity_poly.type
_entity_poly.pdbx_seq_one_letter_code
_entity_poly.pdbx_strand_id
1 'polypeptide(L)'
;LPDGTNRDAVGARVIARIGTASLLREVALGDGYGSQNALRLYFGLGDATQVDELTIVWPRSGRRQVFQNVAANRIVAVAEGKDELIEKVYATPGAGGEADAVSQVD
;
A
#
# COMPACT_ATOMS: atom_id res chain seq x y z
N LEU A 1 -22.35 11.74 7.30
CA LEU A 1 -20.98 12.28 7.11
C LEU A 1 -21.00 13.06 5.80
N PRO A 2 -20.78 14.39 5.81
CA PRO A 2 -20.70 15.14 4.57
C PRO A 2 -19.38 14.77 3.87
N ASP A 3 -19.39 14.79 2.54
CA ASP A 3 -18.24 14.65 1.63
C ASP A 3 -18.03 13.29 0.95
N GLY A 4 -18.87 12.28 1.19
CA GLY A 4 -19.12 11.20 0.22
C GLY A 4 -17.92 10.40 -0.33
N THR A 5 -16.72 10.56 0.22
CA THR A 5 -15.55 9.75 -0.13
C THR A 5 -15.83 8.32 0.32
N ASN A 6 -15.64 7.37 -0.58
CA ASN A 6 -15.65 5.97 -0.20
C ASN A 6 -14.45 5.73 0.72
N ARG A 7 -14.71 5.61 2.03
CA ARG A 7 -13.69 5.40 3.07
C ARG A 7 -12.74 4.25 2.71
N ASP A 8 -13.26 3.27 1.98
CA ASP A 8 -12.56 2.05 1.62
C ASP A 8 -11.92 2.14 0.22
N ALA A 9 -11.92 3.33 -0.41
CA ALA A 9 -11.29 3.61 -1.70
C ALA A 9 -11.78 2.74 -2.89
N VAL A 10 -12.91 2.05 -2.76
CA VAL A 10 -13.42 1.12 -3.78
C VAL A 10 -13.65 1.82 -5.11
N GLY A 11 -13.17 1.20 -6.18
CA GLY A 11 -13.15 1.74 -7.54
C GLY A 11 -11.94 2.65 -7.83
N ALA A 12 -11.08 2.94 -6.85
CA ALA A 12 -9.84 3.66 -7.10
C ALA A 12 -8.90 2.83 -7.96
N ARG A 13 -8.36 3.47 -9.00
CA ARG A 13 -7.38 2.85 -9.91
C ARG A 13 -5.99 3.34 -9.56
N VAL A 14 -5.07 2.40 -9.41
CA VAL A 14 -3.67 2.68 -9.10
C VAL A 14 -2.81 2.17 -10.24
N ILE A 15 -2.01 3.08 -10.80
CA ILE A 15 -1.09 2.84 -11.92
C ILE A 15 0.32 3.05 -11.39
N ALA A 16 1.15 2.02 -11.44
CA ALA A 16 2.57 2.09 -11.11
C ALA A 16 3.41 1.99 -12.38
N ARG A 17 4.18 3.03 -12.71
CA ARG A 17 5.12 3.07 -13.83
C ARG A 17 6.53 2.76 -13.34
N ILE A 18 7.20 1.84 -14.01
CA ILE A 18 8.54 1.35 -13.65
C ILE A 18 9.34 1.22 -14.95
N GLY A 19 10.28 2.13 -15.19
CA GLY A 19 10.95 2.28 -16.48
C GLY A 19 9.93 2.43 -17.61
N THR A 20 9.93 1.46 -18.52
CA THR A 20 9.01 1.39 -19.67
C THR A 20 7.73 0.58 -19.39
N ALA A 21 7.65 -0.10 -18.25
CA ALA A 21 6.50 -0.91 -17.87
C ALA A 21 5.47 -0.10 -17.07
N SER A 22 4.20 -0.54 -17.12
CA SER A 22 3.11 0.03 -16.32
C SER A 22 2.20 -1.07 -15.79
N LEU A 23 1.91 -1.02 -14.49
CA LEU A 23 1.04 -1.96 -13.78
C LEU A 23 -0.22 -1.25 -13.31
N LEU A 24 -1.39 -1.70 -13.75
CA LEU A 24 -2.69 -1.18 -13.31
C LEU A 24 -3.34 -2.16 -12.33
N ARG A 25 -3.89 -1.63 -11.24
CA ARG A 25 -4.75 -2.34 -10.29
C ARG A 25 -5.93 -1.46 -9.89
N GLU A 26 -7.04 -2.08 -9.53
CA GLU A 26 -8.24 -1.38 -9.04
C GLU A 26 -8.62 -1.95 -7.68
N VAL A 27 -9.04 -1.08 -6.75
CA VAL A 27 -9.61 -1.51 -5.47
C VAL A 27 -11.02 -2.05 -5.73
N ALA A 28 -11.19 -3.38 -5.67
CA ALA A 28 -12.48 -4.03 -5.85
C ALA A 28 -13.03 -4.54 -4.50
N LEU A 29 -14.35 -4.41 -4.29
CA LEU A 29 -15.08 -5.22 -3.32
C LEU A 29 -15.76 -6.34 -4.09
N GLY A 30 -15.48 -7.60 -3.73
CA GLY A 30 -16.19 -8.75 -4.25
C GLY A 30 -17.40 -9.05 -3.38
N ASP A 31 -18.57 -9.15 -3.98
CA ASP A 31 -19.83 -9.62 -3.43
C ASP A 31 -19.81 -11.15 -3.25
N GLY A 32 -19.04 -11.65 -2.28
CA GLY A 32 -18.94 -13.08 -2.00
C GLY A 32 -18.85 -13.37 -0.51
N TYR A 33 -19.78 -14.20 -0.01
CA TYR A 33 -19.83 -14.71 1.37
C TYR A 33 -18.44 -15.28 1.76
N GLY A 34 -17.68 -14.55 2.57
CA GLY A 34 -16.36 -14.97 3.09
C GLY A 34 -15.11 -14.35 2.46
N SER A 35 -15.21 -13.44 1.48
CA SER A 35 -14.02 -12.76 0.95
C SER A 35 -13.61 -11.56 1.81
N GLN A 36 -12.49 -11.67 2.53
CA GLN A 36 -11.84 -10.52 3.14
C GLN A 36 -11.27 -9.63 2.03
N ASN A 37 -11.98 -8.55 1.75
CA ASN A 37 -11.67 -7.58 0.71
C ASN A 37 -10.24 -7.06 0.83
N ALA A 38 -9.44 -7.21 -0.23
CA ALA A 38 -8.08 -6.70 -0.26
C ALA A 38 -8.09 -5.19 -0.57
N LEU A 39 -8.35 -4.35 0.45
CA LEU A 39 -8.09 -2.90 0.39
C LEU A 39 -6.62 -2.58 0.08
N ARG A 40 -5.74 -3.58 0.22
CA ARG A 40 -4.34 -3.50 -0.13
C ARG A 40 -4.11 -4.06 -1.54
N LEU A 41 -3.52 -3.23 -2.38
CA LEU A 41 -3.04 -3.62 -3.71
C LEU A 41 -1.56 -3.99 -3.63
N TYR A 42 -1.20 -5.11 -4.25
CA TYR A 42 0.18 -5.57 -4.36
C TYR A 42 0.67 -5.37 -5.79
N PHE A 43 1.89 -4.84 -5.91
CA PHE A 43 2.59 -4.63 -7.17
C PHE A 43 3.90 -5.40 -7.13
N GLY A 44 4.03 -6.41 -8.01
CA GLY A 44 5.29 -7.13 -8.20
C GLY A 44 6.21 -6.28 -9.08
N LEU A 45 7.31 -5.78 -8.52
CA LEU A 45 8.22 -4.85 -9.20
C LEU A 45 9.41 -5.55 -9.89
N GLY A 46 9.55 -6.87 -9.73
CA GLY A 46 10.74 -7.61 -10.19
C GLY A 46 12.00 -7.10 -9.50
N ASP A 47 13.05 -6.83 -10.28
CA ASP A 47 14.33 -6.31 -9.79
C ASP A 47 14.33 -4.77 -9.57
N ALA A 48 13.22 -4.09 -9.85
CA ALA A 48 13.15 -2.64 -9.67
C ALA A 48 13.13 -2.27 -8.18
N THR A 49 13.99 -1.32 -7.82
CA THR A 49 14.13 -0.81 -6.43
C THR A 49 13.15 0.32 -6.10
N GLN A 50 12.40 0.82 -7.08
CA GLN A 50 11.40 1.87 -6.93
C GLN A 50 10.35 1.84 -8.04
N VAL A 51 9.22 2.48 -7.78
CA VAL A 51 8.22 2.91 -8.77
C VAL A 51 8.55 4.35 -9.16
N ASP A 52 8.78 4.60 -10.45
CA ASP A 52 9.09 5.94 -10.94
C ASP A 52 7.92 6.88 -10.72
N GLU A 53 6.71 6.43 -11.07
CA GLU A 53 5.48 7.20 -10.90
C GLU A 53 4.33 6.30 -10.44
N LEU A 54 3.70 6.68 -9.33
CA LEU A 54 2.50 6.08 -8.79
C LEU A 54 1.33 7.06 -8.97
N THR A 55 0.41 6.75 -9.88
CA THR A 55 -0.81 7.53 -10.11
C THR A 55 -2.00 6.83 -9.47
N ILE A 56 -2.76 7.55 -8.63
CA ILE A 56 -4.07 7.12 -8.14
C ILE A 56 -5.17 7.98 -8.78
N VAL A 57 -6.17 7.32 -9.36
CA VAL A 57 -7.39 7.93 -9.90
C VAL A 57 -8.55 7.58 -8.98
N TRP A 58 -9.10 8.61 -8.33
CA TRP A 58 -10.22 8.47 -7.40
C TRP A 58 -11.56 8.48 -8.16
N PRO A 59 -12.46 7.51 -7.90
CA PRO A 59 -13.60 7.25 -8.78
C PRO A 59 -14.70 8.30 -8.68
N ARG A 60 -14.99 8.81 -7.48
CA ARG A 60 -16.08 9.76 -7.25
C ARG A 60 -15.71 11.18 -7.65
N SER A 61 -14.54 11.64 -7.25
CA SER A 61 -14.06 13.01 -7.53
C SER A 61 -13.39 13.13 -8.90
N GLY A 62 -12.96 12.01 -9.50
CA GLY A 62 -12.09 12.01 -10.67
C GLY A 62 -10.67 12.51 -10.37
N ARG A 63 -10.34 12.81 -9.11
CA ARG A 63 -9.05 13.38 -8.72
C ARG A 63 -7.93 12.43 -9.10
N ARG A 64 -6.88 12.99 -9.69
CA ARG A 64 -5.60 12.30 -9.91
C ARG A 64 -4.59 12.75 -8.87
N GLN A 65 -4.01 11.82 -8.14
CA GLN A 65 -2.86 12.05 -7.28
C GLN A 65 -1.67 11.29 -7.83
N VAL A 66 -0.51 11.94 -7.84
CA VAL A 66 0.71 11.40 -8.46
C VAL A 66 1.85 11.52 -7.47
N PHE A 67 2.55 10.42 -7.25
CA PHE A 67 3.75 10.35 -6.40
C PHE A 67 4.91 9.84 -7.24
N GLN A 68 6.10 10.43 -7.08
CA GLN A 68 7.29 10.08 -7.84
C GLN A 68 8.30 9.35 -6.95
N ASN A 69 9.13 8.49 -7.55
CA ASN A 69 10.25 7.80 -6.88
C ASN A 69 9.84 7.08 -5.59
N VAL A 70 8.76 6.30 -5.64
CA VAL A 70 8.25 5.55 -4.48
C VAL A 70 9.09 4.30 -4.29
N ALA A 71 9.78 4.19 -3.15
CA ALA A 71 10.66 3.06 -2.86
C ALA A 71 9.93 1.71 -2.88
N ALA A 72 10.56 0.69 -3.46
CA ALA A 72 10.09 -0.69 -3.43
C ALA A 72 10.13 -1.29 -2.02
N ASN A 73 9.50 -2.46 -1.86
CA ASN A 73 9.50 -3.24 -0.62
C ASN A 73 8.92 -2.50 0.60
N ARG A 74 7.96 -1.59 0.37
CA ARG A 74 7.26 -0.84 1.40
C ARG A 74 5.75 -1.05 1.31
N ILE A 75 5.08 -0.83 2.42
CA ILE A 75 3.62 -0.69 2.46
C ILE A 75 3.32 0.77 2.74
N VAL A 76 2.62 1.42 1.81
CA VAL A 76 2.20 2.81 1.97
C VAL A 76 0.68 2.89 2.02
N ALA A 77 0.16 3.86 2.77
CA ALA A 77 -1.22 4.29 2.73
C ALA A 77 -1.31 5.67 2.08
N VAL A 78 -2.36 5.86 1.29
CA VAL A 78 -2.71 7.13 0.67
C VAL A 78 -4.13 7.49 1.06
N ALA A 79 -4.38 8.76 1.30
CA ALA A 79 -5.71 9.30 1.52
C ALA A 79 -6.04 10.30 0.42
N GLU A 80 -7.30 10.25 -0.06
CA GLU A 80 -7.76 11.16 -1.10
C GLU A 80 -7.52 12.62 -0.69
N GLY A 81 -6.84 13.35 -1.56
CA GLY A 81 -6.57 14.78 -1.38
C GLY A 81 -5.47 15.11 -0.36
N LYS A 82 -4.77 14.11 0.15
CA LYS A 82 -3.52 14.29 0.88
C LYS A 82 -2.33 13.97 0.00
N ASP A 83 -1.45 14.93 -0.19
CA ASP A 83 -0.24 14.76 -1.01
C ASP A 83 0.91 14.17 -0.20
N GLU A 84 0.61 13.09 0.54
CA GLU A 84 1.56 12.34 1.34
C GLU A 84 1.32 10.83 1.19
N LEU A 85 2.42 10.07 1.20
CA LEU A 85 2.40 8.62 1.38
C LEU A 85 2.77 8.33 2.82
N ILE A 86 1.89 7.65 3.54
CA ILE A 86 2.11 7.26 4.93
C ILE A 86 2.66 5.84 4.94
N GLU A 87 3.94 5.66 5.26
CA GLU A 87 4.53 4.34 5.40
C GLU A 87 3.91 3.59 6.58
N LYS A 88 3.46 2.36 6.34
CA LYS A 88 3.02 1.43 7.37
C LYS A 88 4.15 0.48 7.72
N VAL A 89 4.85 0.78 8.81
CA VAL A 89 5.84 -0.12 9.40
C VAL A 89 5.10 -1.16 10.25
N TYR A 90 5.15 -2.41 9.82
CA TYR A 90 4.77 -3.52 10.69
C TYR A 90 6.02 -3.92 11.46
N ALA A 91 6.03 -3.70 12.77
CA ALA A 91 7.07 -4.26 13.62
C ALA A 91 7.00 -5.78 13.50
N THR A 92 8.09 -6.42 13.12
CA THR A 92 8.26 -7.86 13.33
C THR A 92 8.45 -8.08 14.83
N PRO A 93 7.54 -8.75 15.56
CA PRO A 93 7.87 -9.25 16.88
C PRO A 93 8.83 -10.42 16.65
N GLY A 94 10.11 -10.26 17.01
CA GLY A 94 11.07 -11.37 17.04
C GLY A 94 12.16 -11.38 15.97
N ALA A 95 12.94 -10.31 15.86
CA ALA A 95 14.32 -10.38 15.38
C ALA A 95 15.27 -9.90 16.50
N GLY A 96 15.13 -10.50 17.68
CA GLY A 96 16.10 -10.42 18.77
C GLY A 96 16.76 -11.79 18.89
N GLY A 97 18.08 -11.83 18.75
CA GLY A 97 18.87 -13.04 18.58
C GLY A 97 18.75 -14.05 19.72
N GLU A 98 18.93 -15.31 19.33
CA GLU A 98 19.32 -16.40 20.22
C GLU A 98 20.72 -16.11 20.76
N ALA A 99 20.84 -16.00 22.09
CA ALA A 99 22.10 -16.11 22.82
C ALA A 99 21.82 -16.70 24.20
N ASP A 100 22.39 -17.89 24.41
CA ASP A 100 22.51 -18.62 25.66
C ASP A 100 22.96 -17.75 26.86
N ALA A 101 22.43 -18.02 28.05
CA ALA A 101 23.24 -18.43 29.22
C ALA A 101 22.38 -18.61 30.48
N VAL A 102 22.63 -19.75 31.13
CA VAL A 102 22.28 -20.17 32.48
C VAL A 102 22.82 -19.18 33.53
N SER A 103 22.04 -18.85 34.58
CA SER A 103 22.39 -19.03 36.01
C SER A 103 21.49 -18.22 36.96
N GLN A 104 21.32 -18.83 38.13
CA GLN A 104 20.51 -18.63 39.33
C GLN A 104 20.87 -17.40 40.20
N VAL A 105 20.04 -17.19 41.25
CA VAL A 105 20.18 -16.44 42.54
C VAL A 105 20.03 -14.91 42.47
N ASP A 106 19.30 -14.22 43.36
CA ASP A 106 18.91 -14.45 44.77
C ASP A 106 17.41 -14.26 45.05
#